data_AF-A0A7W1CL40-F1
#
_entry.id   AF-A0A7W1CL40-F1
#
_cell.length_a   1.000
_cell.length_b   1.000
_cell.length_c   1.000
_cell.angle_alpha   90.00
_cell.angle_beta   90.00
_cell.angle_gamma   90.00
#
_symmetry.space_group_name_H-M   'P 1'
#
loop_
_entity.id
_entity.type
_entity.pdbx_description
1 polymer ?
#
loop_
_entity_poly.entity_id
_entity_poly.type
_entity_poly.pdbx_seq_one_letter_code
_entity_poly.pdbx_strand_id
1 'polypeptide(L)' 'MTARVAVNGFGRIGRGVVRAALARPRLIEVVAVN' A
#
# COMPACT_ATOMS: atom_id res chain seq x y z
N MET A 1 -10.24 7.87 -9.79
CA MET A 1 -9.84 8.42 -8.48
C MET A 1 -9.02 7.36 -7.77
N THR A 2 -7.79 7.66 -7.36
CA THR A 2 -6.90 6.68 -6.70
C THR A 2 -7.18 6.67 -5.20
N ALA A 3 -7.39 5.49 -4.62
CA ALA A 3 -7.61 5.37 -3.18
C ALA A 3 -6.29 5.58 -2.43
N ARG A 4 -6.26 6.55 -1.51
CA ARG A 4 -5.08 6.85 -0.69
C ARG A 4 -5.20 6.10 0.64
N VAL A 5 -4.22 5.26 0.95
CA VAL A 5 -4.29 4.35 2.11
C VAL A 5 -3.00 4.37 2.92
N ALA A 6 -3.12 4.09 4.23
CA ALA A 6 -2.00 3.80 5.10
C ALA A 6 -1.95 2.31 5.43
N VAL A 7 -0.76 1.75 5.63
CA VAL A 7 -0.57 0.37 6.08
C VAL A 7 -0.09 0.37 7.54
N ASN A 8 -0.94 -0.10 8.46
CA ASN A 8 -0.55 -0.32 9.85
C ASN A 8 -0.11 -1.78 10.03
N GLY A 9 1.16 -1.99 10.39
CA GLY A 9 1.82 -3.29 10.48
C GLY A 9 2.64 -3.62 9.24
N PHE A 10 3.79 -2.95 9.05
CA PHE A 10 4.71 -3.17 7.91
C PHE A 10 5.60 -4.42 8.01
N GLY A 11 5.05 -5.50 8.57
CA GLY A 11 5.66 -6.81 8.65
C GLY A 11 5.64 -7.57 7.31
N ARG A 12 5.64 -8.90 7.38
CA ARG A 12 5.67 -9.77 6.19
C ARG A 12 4.51 -9.48 5.22
N ILE A 13 3.29 -9.32 5.76
CA ILE A 13 2.07 -9.04 4.98
C ILE A 13 2.03 -7.59 4.50
N GLY A 14 2.31 -6.61 5.38
CA GLY A 14 2.33 -5.20 4.98
C GLY A 14 3.28 -4.92 3.82
N ARG A 15 4.47 -5.53 3.81
CA ARG A 15 5.41 -5.46 2.67
C ARG A 15 4.88 -6.14 1.40
N GLY A 16 4.07 -7.19 1.53
CA GLY A 16 3.40 -7.82 0.39
C GLY A 16 2.33 -6.91 -0.21
N VAL A 17 1.51 -6.31 0.65
CA VAL A 17 0.44 -5.36 0.27
C VAL A 17 1.02 -4.15 -0.47
N VAL A 18 2.07 -3.52 0.06
CA VAL A 18 2.70 -2.36 -0.60
C VAL A 18 3.28 -2.74 -1.96
N ARG A 19 3.94 -3.91 -2.08
CA ARG A 19 4.44 -4.39 -3.38
C ARG A 19 3.32 -4.60 -4.39
N ALA A 20 2.21 -5.19 -3.97
CA ALA A 20 1.04 -5.38 -4.84
C ALA A 20 0.41 -4.04 -5.25
N ALA A 21 0.33 -3.06 -4.34
CA ALA A 21 -0.18 -1.73 -4.62
C ALA A 21 0.71 -0.97 -5.62
N LEU A 22 2.04 -1.04 -5.47
CA LEU A 22 3.01 -0.42 -6.40
C LEU A 22 2.94 -1.02 -7.81
N ALA A 23 2.57 -2.30 -7.94
CA ALA A 23 2.31 -2.92 -9.24
C ALA A 23 0.99 -2.44 -9.89
N ARG A 24 0.15 -1.71 -9.17
CA ARG A 24 -1.18 -1.22 -9.61
C ARG A 24 -1.40 0.26 -9.22
N PRO A 25 -0.54 1.20 -9.66
CA PRO A 25 -0.50 2.58 -9.16
C PRO A 25 -1.75 3.41 -9.51
N ARG A 26 -2.59 2.96 -10.44
CA ARG A 26 -3.85 3.64 -10.82
C ARG A 26 -5.03 3.31 -9.89
N LEU A 27 -4.86 2.35 -8.96
CA LEU A 27 -5.92 1.90 -8.06
C LEU A 27 -5.67 2.37 -6.61
N ILE A 28 -4.44 2.20 -6.13
CA ILE A 28 -4.07 2.45 -4.73
C ILE A 28 -2.77 3.24 -4.67
N GLU A 29 -2.76 4.30 -3.87
CA GLU A 29 -1.57 5.05 -3.47
C GLU A 29 -1.35 4.82 -1.98
N VAL A 30 -0.20 4.22 -1.61
CA VAL A 30 0.18 4.06 -0.20
C VAL A 30 0.90 5.32 0.24
N VAL A 31 0.30 6.06 1.17
CA VAL A 31 0.78 7.38 1.61
C VAL A 31 1.55 7.35 2.93
N ALA A 32 1.39 6.30 3.73
CA ALA A 32 2.07 6.13 5.01
C ALA A 32 2.14 4.65 5.43
N VAL A 33 3.10 4.35 6.31
CA VAL A 33 3.15 3.09 7.06
C VAL A 33 3.33 3.39 8.55
N ASN A 34 2.74 2.55 9.41
CA ASN A 34 2.92 2.55 10.86
C ASN A 34 3.34 1.15 11.33
#